data_AF-A0A416QXS6-F1
#
_entry.id   AF-A0A416QXS6-F1
#
_cell.length_a   1.000
_cell.length_b   1.000
_cell.length_c   1.000
_cell.angle_alpha   90.00
_cell.angle_beta   90.00
_cell.angle_gamma   90.00
#
_symmetry.space_group_name_H-M   'P 1'
#
loop_
_entity.id
_entity.type
_entity.pdbx_description
1 polymer ?
#
loop_
_entity_poly.entity_id
_entity_poly.type
_entity_poly.pdbx_seq_one_letter_code
_entity_poly.pdbx_strand_id
1 'polypeptide(L)'
;MPKYYPISEEAARRANDLNSYRDYKPGSATASYQAQVDAAYQLAEEQKQKVDPMYHEKIDYLADLYARKLAENLNQAHAIDARVPSILVAGGSNFPVQKKHKQNAARDKNMGEYQHIQGLLDKIRSTGTAGISADDRQAVEKLEAKLEGLKADQEHMKAVNAYYRKHKTLEGCPGLTDEGIAKLRASMERDWRKDPVPYPSFHLSNNNANIRRVQQRIDDLKNRGDFVGWEFPGGRAEINEGENRLQLFFDEKPTEEQRQEMKHNGFKWAPSQGAWQRQLNRNAIFAAGRIDFLRTEDGQSPVRLQPFARREREEPSR
;
A
#
# COMPACT_ATOMS: atom_id res chain seq x y z
N MET A 1 25.55 -0.15 0.34
CA MET A 1 26.32 -1.38 0.01
C MET A 1 25.56 -2.58 0.55
N PRO A 2 25.52 -3.71 -0.17
CA PRO A 2 24.79 -4.89 0.26
C PRO A 2 25.33 -5.44 1.58
N LYS A 3 24.44 -5.70 2.53
CA LYS A 3 24.78 -6.41 3.77
C LYS A 3 24.50 -7.90 3.61
N TYR A 4 25.56 -8.70 3.76
CA TYR A 4 25.49 -10.15 3.65
C TYR A 4 25.42 -10.81 5.02
N TYR A 5 24.74 -11.94 5.08
CA TYR A 5 24.59 -12.78 6.26
C TYR A 5 25.28 -14.14 6.04
N PRO A 6 25.74 -14.82 7.11
CA PRO A 6 26.54 -16.03 6.99
C PRO A 6 25.75 -17.20 6.38
N ILE A 7 26.37 -17.87 5.39
CA ILE A 7 25.90 -19.12 4.79
C ILE A 7 26.80 -20.27 5.25
N SER A 8 26.20 -21.38 5.66
CA SER A 8 26.92 -22.58 6.07
C SER A 8 27.26 -23.46 4.86
N GLU A 9 28.42 -23.22 4.27
CA GLU A 9 28.99 -24.03 3.19
C GLU A 9 29.17 -25.51 3.58
N GLU A 10 29.47 -25.77 4.85
CA GLU A 10 29.57 -27.15 5.36
C GLU A 10 28.21 -27.85 5.37
N ALA A 11 27.14 -27.16 5.79
CA ALA A 11 25.79 -27.71 5.72
C ALA A 11 25.36 -27.93 4.26
N ALA A 12 25.70 -27.00 3.36
CA ALA A 12 25.43 -27.12 1.93
C ALA A 12 26.16 -28.32 1.29
N ARG A 13 27.44 -28.53 1.64
CA ARG A 13 28.21 -29.70 1.21
C ARG A 13 27.57 -31.00 1.70
N ARG A 14 27.27 -31.11 3.00
CA ARG A 14 26.63 -32.31 3.57
C ARG A 14 25.28 -32.60 2.90
N ALA A 15 24.49 -31.55 2.63
CA ALA A 15 23.23 -31.69 1.90
C ALA A 15 23.45 -32.20 0.46
N ASN A 16 24.46 -31.71 -0.25
CA ASN A 16 24.81 -32.18 -1.59
C ASN A 16 25.22 -33.66 -1.57
N ASP A 17 26.16 -34.05 -0.71
CA ASP A 17 26.71 -35.41 -0.66
C ASP A 17 25.63 -36.45 -0.36
N LEU A 18 24.61 -36.07 0.42
CA LEU A 18 23.48 -36.93 0.75
C LEU A 18 22.42 -37.02 -0.35
N ASN A 19 22.41 -36.11 -1.33
CA ASN A 19 21.37 -36.02 -2.36
C ASN A 19 21.87 -36.15 -3.80
N SER A 20 23.17 -36.04 -4.05
CA SER A 20 23.79 -35.95 -5.36
C SER A 20 25.09 -36.76 -5.43
N TYR A 21 25.37 -37.36 -6.58
CA TYR A 21 26.66 -37.99 -6.89
C TYR A 21 27.71 -37.00 -7.43
N ARG A 22 27.32 -35.74 -7.65
CA ARG A 22 28.24 -34.71 -8.13
C ARG A 22 28.99 -34.10 -6.95
N ASP A 23 30.27 -33.84 -7.14
CA ASP A 23 31.08 -33.15 -6.14
C ASP A 23 30.55 -31.74 -5.86
N TYR A 24 30.47 -31.40 -4.57
CA TYR A 24 30.08 -30.06 -4.15
C TYR A 24 31.17 -29.05 -4.50
N LYS A 25 30.83 -28.01 -5.26
CA LYS A 25 31.73 -26.89 -5.54
C LYS A 25 31.79 -25.97 -4.32
N PRO A 26 32.95 -25.82 -3.64
CA PRO A 26 33.07 -24.91 -2.50
C PRO A 26 32.74 -23.46 -2.86
N GLY A 27 32.02 -22.76 -1.99
CA GLY A 27 31.61 -21.37 -2.18
C GLY A 27 30.37 -21.19 -3.05
N SER A 28 29.81 -22.28 -3.61
CA SER A 28 28.68 -22.19 -4.54
C SER A 28 27.38 -21.75 -3.85
N ALA A 29 27.15 -22.15 -2.60
CA ALA A 29 25.97 -21.73 -1.86
C ALA A 29 26.04 -20.24 -1.49
N THR A 30 27.20 -19.80 -1.02
CA THR A 30 27.47 -18.40 -0.70
C THR A 30 27.35 -17.51 -1.94
N ALA A 31 27.92 -17.93 -3.08
CA ALA A 31 27.82 -17.20 -4.33
C ALA A 31 26.36 -17.09 -4.84
N SER A 32 25.58 -18.17 -4.75
CA SER A 32 24.16 -18.17 -5.12
C SER A 32 23.33 -17.24 -4.23
N TYR A 33 23.62 -17.22 -2.93
CA TYR A 33 23.01 -16.30 -1.97
C TYR A 33 23.37 -14.84 -2.28
N GLN A 34 24.66 -14.55 -2.47
CA GLN A 34 25.15 -13.20 -2.77
C GLN A 34 24.52 -12.65 -4.04
N ALA A 35 24.43 -13.45 -5.11
CA ALA A 35 23.79 -13.04 -6.35
C ALA A 35 22.31 -12.62 -6.17
N GLN A 36 21.55 -13.37 -5.34
CA GLN A 36 20.15 -13.01 -5.03
C GLN A 36 20.06 -11.73 -4.19
N VAL A 37 20.96 -11.56 -3.22
CA VAL A 37 21.02 -10.34 -2.40
C VAL A 37 21.41 -9.14 -3.27
N ASP A 38 22.40 -9.27 -4.14
CA ASP A 38 22.84 -8.20 -5.03
C ASP A 38 21.70 -7.76 -5.95
N ALA A 39 20.95 -8.70 -6.52
CA ALA A 39 19.75 -8.39 -7.31
C ALA A 39 18.68 -7.66 -6.48
N ALA A 40 18.49 -8.04 -5.21
CA ALA A 40 17.55 -7.36 -4.31
C ALA A 40 17.99 -5.93 -3.96
N TYR A 41 19.29 -5.69 -3.75
CA TYR A 41 19.82 -4.36 -3.50
C TYR A 41 19.81 -3.48 -4.76
N GLN A 42 20.07 -4.04 -5.94
CA GLN A 42 19.88 -3.33 -7.21
C GLN A 42 18.43 -2.88 -7.38
N LEU A 43 17.48 -3.80 -7.14
CA LEU A 43 16.05 -3.48 -7.16
C LEU A 43 15.68 -2.37 -6.17
N ALA A 44 16.27 -2.37 -4.97
CA ALA A 44 16.08 -1.33 -3.97
C ALA A 44 16.58 0.04 -4.47
N GLU A 45 17.78 0.11 -5.06
CA GLU A 45 18.35 1.35 -5.60
C GLU A 45 17.54 1.87 -6.80
N GLU A 46 17.13 1.00 -7.71
CA GLU A 46 16.22 1.37 -8.81
C GLU A 46 14.89 1.95 -8.31
N GLN A 47 14.38 1.42 -7.19
CA GLN A 47 13.16 1.92 -6.59
C GLN A 47 13.39 3.29 -5.94
N LYS A 48 14.49 3.48 -5.19
CA LYS A 48 14.84 4.77 -4.57
C LYS A 48 14.96 5.91 -5.57
N GLN A 49 15.43 5.63 -6.79
CA GLN A 49 15.48 6.64 -7.86
C GLN A 49 14.10 7.12 -8.31
N LYS A 50 13.05 6.30 -8.14
CA LYS A 50 11.67 6.60 -8.55
C LYS A 50 10.83 7.22 -7.45
N VAL A 51 11.20 7.00 -6.19
CA VAL A 51 10.39 7.37 -5.03
C VAL A 51 11.04 8.44 -4.19
N ASP A 52 10.20 9.14 -3.44
CA ASP A 52 10.61 10.17 -2.50
C ASP A 52 11.62 9.65 -1.45
N PRO A 53 12.64 10.45 -1.06
CA PRO A 53 13.61 10.11 -0.02
C PRO A 53 13.03 9.56 1.29
N MET A 54 11.81 9.96 1.66
CA MET A 54 11.13 9.45 2.85
C MET A 54 10.98 7.92 2.86
N TYR A 55 10.90 7.28 1.69
CA TYR A 55 10.76 5.82 1.60
C TYR A 55 12.10 5.07 1.57
N HIS A 56 13.23 5.77 1.47
CA HIS A 56 14.53 5.14 1.27
C HIS A 56 14.92 4.25 2.46
N GLU A 57 14.74 4.73 3.70
CA GLU A 57 15.02 3.94 4.91
C GLU A 57 14.17 2.66 4.96
N LYS A 58 12.89 2.74 4.57
CA LYS A 58 12.01 1.58 4.53
C LYS A 58 12.44 0.58 3.45
N ILE A 59 12.85 1.07 2.29
CA ILE A 59 13.36 0.23 1.20
C ILE A 59 14.66 -0.47 1.64
N ASP A 60 15.56 0.25 2.30
CA ASP A 60 16.79 -0.30 2.86
C ASP A 60 16.52 -1.37 3.92
N TYR A 61 15.59 -1.11 4.83
CA TYR A 61 15.15 -2.09 5.81
C TYR A 61 14.59 -3.36 5.15
N LEU A 62 13.78 -3.22 4.10
CA LEU A 62 13.23 -4.37 3.39
C LEU A 62 14.31 -5.19 2.66
N ALA A 63 15.31 -4.52 2.07
CA ALA A 63 16.44 -5.18 1.42
C ALA A 63 17.31 -5.94 2.45
N ASP A 64 17.61 -5.34 3.60
CA ASP A 64 18.33 -6.00 4.70
C ASP A 64 17.54 -7.18 5.28
N LEU A 65 16.23 -6.99 5.48
CA LEU A 65 15.34 -8.05 5.97
C LEU A 65 15.30 -9.24 5.00
N TYR A 66 15.24 -8.98 3.69
CA TYR A 66 15.33 -10.00 2.65
C TYR A 66 16.66 -10.77 2.75
N ALA A 67 17.78 -10.05 2.78
CA ALA A 67 19.10 -10.67 2.85
C ALA A 67 19.27 -11.55 4.09
N ARG A 68 18.79 -11.10 5.25
CA ARG A 68 18.84 -11.87 6.49
C ARG A 68 17.97 -13.13 6.44
N LYS A 69 16.71 -12.97 6.05
CA LYS A 69 15.74 -14.07 6.02
C LYS A 69 16.09 -15.11 4.96
N LEU A 70 16.61 -14.69 3.82
CA LEU A 70 17.08 -15.60 2.78
C LEU A 70 18.24 -16.47 3.30
N ALA A 71 19.22 -15.89 4.00
CA ALA A 71 20.32 -16.66 4.58
C ALA A 71 19.83 -17.67 5.64
N GLU A 72 18.95 -17.23 6.55
CA GLU A 72 18.31 -18.11 7.55
C GLU A 72 17.61 -19.30 6.87
N ASN A 73 16.81 -19.04 5.83
CA ASN A 73 16.03 -20.04 5.11
C ASN A 73 16.90 -21.00 4.29
N LEU A 74 17.94 -20.52 3.61
CA LEU A 74 18.87 -21.37 2.85
C LEU A 74 19.66 -22.30 3.77
N ASN A 75 20.15 -21.78 4.90
CA ASN A 75 20.82 -22.61 5.90
C ASN A 75 19.88 -23.68 6.49
N GLN A 76 18.62 -23.34 6.75
CA GLN A 76 17.61 -24.31 7.16
C GLN A 76 17.31 -25.34 6.07
N ALA A 77 17.23 -24.94 4.81
CA ALA A 77 17.05 -25.85 3.68
C ALA A 77 18.19 -26.88 3.62
N HIS A 78 19.45 -26.45 3.72
CA HIS A 78 20.60 -27.35 3.77
C HIS A 78 20.54 -28.30 4.98
N ALA A 79 20.19 -27.80 6.16
CA ALA A 79 20.04 -28.62 7.35
C ALA A 79 18.90 -29.65 7.21
N ILE A 80 17.80 -29.29 6.53
CA ILE A 80 16.70 -30.21 6.22
C ILE A 80 17.17 -31.27 5.22
N ASP A 81 17.82 -30.87 4.14
CA ASP A 81 18.28 -31.75 3.07
C ASP A 81 19.34 -32.75 3.53
N ALA A 82 20.11 -32.42 4.57
CA ALA A 82 21.09 -33.30 5.19
C ALA A 82 20.49 -34.33 6.18
N ARG A 83 19.18 -34.37 6.44
CA ARG A 83 18.56 -35.29 7.42
C ARG A 83 18.49 -36.74 6.96
N VAL A 84 18.09 -36.95 5.70
CA VAL A 84 17.87 -38.28 5.13
C VAL A 84 18.43 -38.28 3.71
N PRO A 85 19.40 -39.16 3.39
CA PRO A 85 19.92 -39.28 2.03
C PRO A 85 18.83 -39.58 0.99
N SER A 86 19.13 -39.32 -0.27
CA SER A 86 18.24 -39.71 -1.37
C SER A 86 18.22 -41.23 -1.52
N ILE A 87 17.12 -41.77 -2.04
CA ILE A 87 17.03 -43.21 -2.35
C ILE A 87 18.07 -43.64 -3.40
N LEU A 88 18.48 -42.72 -4.26
CA LEU A 88 19.53 -42.96 -5.24
C LEU A 88 20.89 -43.15 -4.58
N VAL A 89 21.18 -42.42 -3.49
CA VAL A 89 22.45 -42.50 -2.75
C VAL A 89 22.44 -43.66 -1.75
N ALA A 90 21.34 -43.87 -1.01
CA ALA A 90 21.25 -44.90 0.02
C ALA A 90 20.84 -46.30 -0.51
N GLY A 91 20.32 -46.37 -1.74
CA GLY A 91 19.71 -47.59 -2.29
C GLY A 91 18.28 -47.81 -1.79
N GLY A 92 17.55 -48.69 -2.48
CA GLY A 92 16.14 -48.98 -2.17
C GLY A 92 15.93 -49.91 -0.97
N SER A 93 16.93 -50.71 -0.61
CA SER A 93 16.84 -51.68 0.49
C SER A 93 16.84 -50.98 1.84
N ASN A 94 15.81 -51.24 2.67
CA ASN A 94 15.66 -50.67 4.02
C ASN A 94 15.67 -49.12 4.09
N PHE A 95 15.20 -48.45 3.02
CA PHE A 95 15.15 -46.98 2.99
C PHE A 95 14.19 -46.43 4.06
N PRO A 96 14.57 -45.41 4.85
CA PRO A 96 13.76 -44.90 5.95
C PRO A 96 12.62 -43.96 5.47
N VAL A 97 11.61 -44.55 4.81
CA VAL A 97 10.47 -43.85 4.18
C VAL A 97 9.78 -42.86 5.13
N GLN A 98 9.47 -43.28 6.35
CA GLN A 98 8.79 -42.42 7.32
C GLN A 98 9.62 -41.19 7.71
N LYS A 99 10.96 -41.32 7.81
CA LYS A 99 11.84 -40.18 8.05
C LYS A 99 11.90 -39.27 6.81
N LYS A 100 11.89 -39.84 5.60
CA LYS A 100 11.86 -39.07 4.35
C LYS A 100 10.58 -38.26 4.21
N HIS A 101 9.42 -38.81 4.58
CA HIS A 101 8.16 -38.04 4.61
C HIS A 101 8.24 -36.84 5.57
N LYS A 102 8.82 -37.02 6.77
CA LYS A 102 9.04 -35.91 7.71
C LYS A 102 10.02 -34.87 7.16
N GLN A 103 11.07 -35.29 6.44
CA GLN A 103 11.99 -34.39 5.74
C GLN A 103 11.26 -33.58 4.67
N ASN A 104 10.42 -34.22 3.84
CA ASN A 104 9.65 -33.55 2.80
C ASN A 104 8.66 -32.53 3.40
N ALA A 105 7.92 -32.91 4.45
CA ALA A 105 7.03 -31.98 5.14
C ALA A 105 7.78 -30.76 5.73
N ALA A 106 9.03 -30.93 6.19
CA ALA A 106 9.86 -29.81 6.62
C ALA A 106 10.33 -28.95 5.44
N ARG A 107 10.68 -29.59 4.30
CA ARG A 107 11.05 -28.89 3.07
C ARG A 107 9.89 -28.04 2.54
N ASP A 108 8.67 -28.57 2.55
CA ASP A 108 7.47 -27.85 2.09
C ASP A 108 7.22 -26.59 2.93
N LYS A 109 7.36 -26.69 4.26
CA LYS A 109 7.28 -25.52 5.16
C LYS A 109 8.37 -24.49 4.86
N ASN A 110 9.61 -24.93 4.68
CA ASN A 110 10.73 -24.06 4.33
C ASN A 110 10.51 -23.36 2.98
N MET A 111 9.92 -24.05 2.00
CA MET A 111 9.54 -23.47 0.71
C MET A 111 8.43 -22.43 0.84
N GLY A 112 7.45 -22.64 1.72
CA GLY A 112 6.43 -21.63 2.03
C GLY A 112 7.05 -20.34 2.59
N GLU A 113 8.01 -20.47 3.53
CA GLU A 113 8.78 -19.34 4.03
C GLU A 113 9.60 -18.66 2.94
N TYR A 114 10.26 -19.43 2.06
CA TYR A 114 10.99 -18.91 0.92
C TYR A 114 10.10 -18.05 0.02
N GLN A 115 8.88 -18.49 -0.28
CA GLN A 115 7.92 -17.70 -1.06
C GLN A 115 7.56 -16.38 -0.36
N HIS A 116 7.40 -16.40 0.97
CA HIS A 116 7.15 -15.18 1.75
C HIS A 116 8.35 -14.22 1.71
N ILE A 117 9.58 -14.75 1.71
CA ILE A 117 10.81 -13.99 1.55
C ILE A 117 10.87 -13.35 0.16
N GLN A 118 10.54 -14.08 -0.90
CA GLN A 118 10.47 -13.51 -2.25
C GLN A 118 9.42 -12.40 -2.34
N GLY A 119 8.29 -12.52 -1.63
CA GLY A 119 7.29 -11.46 -1.52
C GLY A 119 7.82 -10.15 -0.89
N LEU A 120 8.98 -10.14 -0.24
CA LEU A 120 9.64 -8.89 0.19
C LEU A 120 10.13 -8.08 -1.00
N LEU A 121 10.53 -8.72 -2.11
CA LEU A 121 10.93 -8.02 -3.34
C LEU A 121 9.74 -7.27 -3.96
N ASP A 122 8.55 -7.87 -3.93
CA ASP A 122 7.32 -7.20 -4.37
C ASP A 122 6.95 -6.02 -3.45
N LYS A 123 7.21 -6.14 -2.14
CA LYS A 123 7.06 -5.02 -1.20
C LYS A 123 8.04 -3.89 -1.49
N ILE A 124 9.28 -4.19 -1.88
CA ILE A 124 10.24 -3.17 -2.33
C ILE A 124 9.69 -2.45 -3.57
N ARG A 125 9.26 -3.19 -4.61
CA ARG A 125 8.68 -2.63 -5.84
C ARG A 125 7.45 -1.74 -5.63
N SER A 126 6.62 -2.09 -4.65
CA SER A 126 5.38 -1.37 -4.35
C SER A 126 5.56 -0.24 -3.34
N THR A 127 6.68 -0.17 -2.63
CA THR A 127 6.93 0.90 -1.66
C THR A 127 7.11 2.23 -2.39
N GLY A 128 6.35 3.25 -1.99
CA GLY A 128 6.38 4.58 -2.60
C GLY A 128 5.60 4.73 -3.90
N THR A 129 5.01 3.66 -4.45
CA THR A 129 4.14 3.72 -5.65
C THR A 129 2.65 3.72 -5.30
N ALA A 130 2.31 3.37 -4.06
CA ALA A 130 0.96 3.50 -3.54
C ALA A 130 0.53 4.98 -3.50
N GLY A 131 -0.79 5.23 -3.44
CA GLY A 131 -1.31 6.59 -3.33
C GLY A 131 -0.70 7.32 -2.12
N ILE A 132 -0.48 8.64 -2.26
CA ILE A 132 0.10 9.53 -1.23
C ILE A 132 -0.49 9.16 0.12
N SER A 133 0.31 8.73 1.09
CA SER A 133 -0.21 8.32 2.39
C SER A 133 -0.74 9.53 3.14
N ALA A 134 -1.72 9.30 4.00
CA ALA A 134 -2.24 10.34 4.87
C ALA A 134 -1.28 10.64 6.03
N ASP A 135 -0.35 9.74 6.32
CA ASP A 135 0.64 9.85 7.40
C ASP A 135 1.99 10.42 6.90
N ASP A 136 2.09 10.76 5.61
CA ASP A 136 3.25 11.42 5.02
C ASP A 136 3.28 12.88 5.49
N ARG A 137 4.43 13.36 6.01
CA ARG A 137 4.60 14.74 6.48
C ARG A 137 4.39 15.77 5.35
N GLN A 138 4.70 15.37 4.12
CA GLN A 138 4.51 16.17 2.91
C GLN A 138 3.25 15.74 2.12
N ALA A 139 2.32 15.02 2.75
CA ALA A 139 1.10 14.56 2.09
C ALA A 139 0.32 15.72 1.44
N VAL A 140 0.23 16.85 2.14
CA VAL A 140 -0.45 18.05 1.67
C VAL A 140 0.26 18.65 0.44
N GLU A 141 1.56 18.89 0.54
CA GLU A 141 2.37 19.45 -0.57
C GLU A 141 2.30 18.58 -1.83
N LYS A 142 2.41 17.25 -1.67
CA LYS A 142 2.31 16.29 -2.78
C LYS A 142 0.92 16.26 -3.40
N LEU A 143 -0.13 16.37 -2.59
CA LEU A 143 -1.49 16.45 -3.09
C LEU A 143 -1.77 17.78 -3.79
N GLU A 144 -1.21 18.89 -3.31
CA GLU A 144 -1.29 20.20 -3.96
C GLU A 144 -0.59 20.20 -5.32
N ALA A 145 0.64 19.66 -5.41
CA ALA A 145 1.33 19.51 -6.69
C ALA A 145 0.53 18.64 -7.67
N LYS A 146 -0.08 17.54 -7.18
CA LYS A 146 -0.99 16.71 -7.98
C LYS A 146 -2.24 17.48 -8.43
N LEU A 147 -2.81 18.31 -7.55
CA LEU A 147 -3.97 19.12 -7.86
C LEU A 147 -3.66 20.13 -8.98
N GLU A 148 -2.51 20.80 -8.91
CA GLU A 148 -2.08 21.74 -9.94
C GLU A 148 -1.84 21.04 -11.28
N GLY A 149 -1.23 19.84 -11.29
CA GLY A 149 -1.14 19.02 -12.50
C GLY A 149 -2.51 18.69 -13.10
N LEU A 150 -3.46 18.25 -12.28
CA LEU A 150 -4.82 17.93 -12.75
C LEU A 150 -5.56 19.17 -13.29
N LYS A 151 -5.37 20.35 -12.69
CA LYS A 151 -5.92 21.62 -13.19
C LYS A 151 -5.28 22.03 -14.51
N ALA A 152 -3.96 21.92 -14.63
CA ALA A 152 -3.24 22.20 -15.87
C ALA A 152 -3.71 21.27 -17.00
N ASP A 153 -3.86 19.98 -16.74
CA ASP A 153 -4.42 19.01 -17.68
C ASP A 153 -5.85 19.37 -18.10
N GLN A 154 -6.67 19.85 -17.16
CA GLN A 154 -8.04 20.26 -17.43
C GLN A 154 -8.08 21.45 -18.40
N GLU A 155 -7.28 22.47 -18.14
CA GLU A 155 -7.20 23.66 -18.99
C GLU A 155 -6.58 23.33 -20.36
N HIS A 156 -5.57 22.45 -20.39
CA HIS A 156 -5.00 21.93 -21.62
C HIS A 156 -6.06 21.22 -22.48
N MET A 157 -6.79 20.25 -21.92
CA MET A 157 -7.85 19.53 -22.65
C MET A 157 -8.95 20.48 -23.17
N LYS A 158 -9.34 21.48 -22.38
CA LYS A 158 -10.31 22.50 -22.80
C LYS A 158 -9.78 23.35 -23.95
N ALA A 159 -8.53 23.81 -23.85
CA ALA A 159 -7.89 24.65 -24.86
C ALA A 159 -7.78 23.92 -26.21
N VAL A 160 -7.32 22.66 -26.20
CA VAL A 160 -7.22 21.83 -27.42
C VAL A 160 -8.60 21.60 -28.05
N ASN A 161 -9.61 21.27 -27.24
CA ASN A 161 -10.98 21.12 -27.75
C ASN A 161 -11.56 22.44 -28.28
N ALA A 162 -11.25 23.58 -27.65
CA ALA A 162 -11.69 24.89 -28.12
C ALA A 162 -11.04 25.26 -29.45
N TYR A 163 -9.73 24.98 -29.61
CA TYR A 163 -9.01 25.15 -30.86
C TYR A 163 -9.61 24.28 -31.96
N TYR A 164 -9.79 22.99 -31.71
CA TYR A 164 -10.36 22.06 -32.68
C TYR A 164 -11.79 22.44 -33.10
N ARG A 165 -12.62 22.96 -32.17
CA ARG A 165 -13.96 23.45 -32.53
C ARG A 165 -13.93 24.62 -33.53
N LYS A 166 -12.94 25.51 -33.42
CA LYS A 166 -12.78 26.70 -34.28
C LYS A 166 -12.12 26.37 -35.63
N HIS A 167 -11.06 25.57 -35.60
CA HIS A 167 -10.19 25.36 -36.76
C HIS A 167 -10.40 24.01 -37.46
N LYS A 168 -11.10 23.06 -36.83
CA LYS A 168 -11.31 21.68 -37.32
C LYS A 168 -10.03 20.93 -37.67
N THR A 169 -8.88 21.44 -37.22
CA THR A 169 -7.56 20.83 -37.31
C THR A 169 -6.86 20.91 -35.96
N LEU A 170 -5.88 20.04 -35.77
CA LEU A 170 -4.96 20.05 -34.62
C LEU A 170 -3.61 20.69 -34.98
N GLU A 171 -3.35 20.93 -36.26
CA GLU A 171 -2.12 21.55 -36.75
C GLU A 171 -2.06 23.01 -36.29
N GLY A 172 -0.94 23.39 -35.66
CA GLY A 172 -0.72 24.73 -35.11
C GLY A 172 -1.44 25.02 -33.78
N CYS A 173 -2.01 24.01 -33.11
CA CYS A 173 -2.63 24.22 -31.79
C CYS A 173 -1.58 24.68 -30.75
N PRO A 174 -1.74 25.87 -30.13
CA PRO A 174 -0.82 26.33 -29.09
C PRO A 174 -0.78 25.35 -27.91
N GLY A 175 0.43 24.98 -27.47
CA GLY A 175 0.63 24.06 -26.34
C GLY A 175 0.57 22.57 -26.69
N LEU A 176 0.47 22.20 -27.97
CA LEU A 176 0.56 20.82 -28.44
C LEU A 176 1.91 20.60 -29.15
N THR A 177 2.62 19.53 -28.81
CA THR A 177 3.81 19.09 -29.56
C THR A 177 3.40 18.30 -30.78
N ASP A 178 4.27 18.21 -31.79
CA ASP A 178 3.99 17.43 -33.02
C ASP A 178 3.68 15.95 -32.72
N GLU A 179 4.37 15.38 -31.73
CA GLU A 179 4.07 14.03 -31.21
C GLU A 179 2.68 13.95 -30.55
N GLY A 180 2.29 14.99 -29.81
CA GLY A 180 0.97 15.09 -29.18
C GLY A 180 -0.15 15.17 -30.20
N ILE A 181 0.07 15.94 -31.28
CA ILE A 181 -0.86 16.03 -32.43
C ILE A 181 -1.01 14.66 -33.09
N ALA A 182 0.08 13.95 -33.37
CA ALA A 182 0.05 12.62 -33.98
C ALA A 182 -0.71 11.61 -33.11
N LYS A 183 -0.48 11.61 -31.79
CA LYS A 183 -1.19 10.74 -30.84
C LYS A 183 -2.69 11.03 -30.79
N LEU A 184 -3.09 12.30 -30.76
CA LEU A 184 -4.49 12.69 -30.74
C LEU A 184 -5.18 12.35 -32.06
N ARG A 185 -4.54 12.60 -33.21
CA ARG A 185 -5.05 12.21 -34.53
C ARG A 185 -5.27 10.68 -34.60
N ALA A 186 -4.28 9.88 -34.19
CA ALA A 186 -4.41 8.42 -34.14
C ALA A 186 -5.47 7.93 -33.13
N SER A 187 -5.70 8.67 -32.04
CA SER A 187 -6.79 8.37 -31.10
C SER A 187 -8.15 8.65 -31.71
N MET A 188 -8.27 9.76 -32.46
CA MET A 188 -9.50 10.14 -33.14
C MET A 188 -9.85 9.21 -34.31
N GLU A 189 -8.86 8.74 -35.06
CA GLU A 189 -9.05 7.77 -36.15
C GLU A 189 -9.54 6.40 -35.64
N ARG A 190 -9.14 6.02 -34.43
CA ARG A 190 -9.61 4.78 -33.77
C ARG A 190 -10.94 4.95 -33.05
N ASP A 191 -11.44 6.17 -32.92
CA ASP A 191 -12.71 6.44 -32.26
C ASP A 191 -13.86 6.06 -33.21
N TRP A 192 -14.79 5.24 -32.71
CA TRP A 192 -15.94 4.76 -33.47
C TRP A 192 -17.04 5.81 -33.63
N ARG A 193 -16.93 6.95 -32.93
CA ARG A 193 -17.92 8.03 -32.95
C ARG A 193 -17.97 8.71 -34.32
N LYS A 194 -19.19 9.13 -34.71
CA LYS A 194 -19.44 9.87 -35.96
C LYS A 194 -18.66 11.18 -36.06
N ASP A 195 -18.51 11.89 -34.94
CA ASP A 195 -17.77 13.15 -34.82
C ASP A 195 -16.69 13.00 -33.75
N PRO A 196 -15.53 12.41 -34.08
CA PRO A 196 -14.45 12.25 -33.12
C PRO A 196 -13.88 13.62 -32.75
N VAL A 197 -13.62 13.80 -31.45
CA VAL A 197 -13.02 15.00 -30.87
C VAL A 197 -11.71 14.64 -30.17
N PRO A 198 -10.75 15.57 -30.08
CA PRO A 198 -9.45 15.27 -29.48
C PRO A 198 -9.56 14.75 -28.04
N TYR A 199 -10.36 15.44 -27.21
CA TYR A 199 -10.66 15.00 -25.86
C TYR A 199 -12.17 14.86 -25.65
N PRO A 200 -12.69 13.62 -25.58
CA PRO A 200 -14.09 13.37 -25.24
C PRO A 200 -14.54 13.97 -23.90
N SER A 201 -15.84 14.26 -23.78
CA SER A 201 -16.44 14.85 -22.57
C SER A 201 -16.20 14.04 -21.29
N PHE A 202 -16.16 12.69 -21.38
CA PHE A 202 -15.92 11.84 -20.23
C PHE A 202 -14.51 12.03 -19.64
N HIS A 203 -13.50 12.36 -20.44
CA HIS A 203 -12.14 12.66 -19.91
C HIS A 203 -12.17 13.91 -19.03
N LEU A 204 -12.82 14.97 -19.49
CA LEU A 204 -12.98 16.23 -18.74
C LEU A 204 -13.80 16.02 -17.46
N SER A 205 -14.89 15.25 -17.51
CA SER A 205 -15.73 14.95 -16.35
C SER A 205 -14.99 14.09 -15.32
N ASN A 206 -14.24 13.07 -15.76
CA ASN A 206 -13.45 12.21 -14.89
C ASN A 206 -12.32 13.00 -14.22
N ASN A 207 -11.65 13.88 -14.96
CA ASN A 207 -10.59 14.72 -14.41
C ASN A 207 -11.14 15.73 -13.39
N ASN A 208 -12.27 16.40 -13.69
CA ASN A 208 -12.96 17.24 -12.71
C ASN A 208 -13.34 16.49 -11.43
N ALA A 209 -13.81 15.23 -11.55
CA ALA A 209 -14.11 14.40 -10.39
C ALA A 209 -12.85 14.03 -9.59
N ASN A 210 -11.70 13.85 -10.25
CA ASN A 210 -10.41 13.67 -9.58
C ASN A 210 -9.96 14.95 -8.86
N ILE A 211 -10.07 16.12 -9.50
CA ILE A 211 -9.75 17.44 -8.90
C ILE A 211 -10.54 17.62 -7.59
N ARG A 212 -11.86 17.41 -7.62
CA ARG A 212 -12.71 17.53 -6.42
C ARG A 212 -12.28 16.57 -5.32
N ARG A 213 -11.98 15.31 -5.66
CA ARG A 213 -11.52 14.30 -4.69
C ARG A 213 -10.18 14.66 -4.06
N VAL A 214 -9.22 15.17 -4.85
CA VAL A 214 -7.91 15.59 -4.33
C VAL A 214 -8.04 16.83 -3.46
N GLN A 215 -8.85 17.81 -3.86
CA GLN A 215 -9.13 19.00 -3.04
C GLN A 215 -9.73 18.62 -1.69
N GLN A 216 -10.80 17.82 -1.69
CA GLN A 216 -11.43 17.35 -0.46
C GLN A 216 -10.43 16.60 0.44
N ARG A 217 -9.52 15.84 -0.16
CA ARG A 217 -8.47 15.14 0.58
C ARG A 217 -7.45 16.09 1.20
N ILE A 218 -7.04 17.15 0.50
CA ILE A 218 -6.15 18.19 1.04
C ILE A 218 -6.84 18.88 2.22
N ASP A 219 -8.11 19.24 2.05
CA ASP A 219 -8.89 19.91 3.09
C ASP A 219 -9.05 19.00 4.32
N ASP A 220 -9.32 17.72 4.12
CA ASP A 220 -9.40 16.74 5.20
C ASP A 220 -8.06 16.62 5.96
N LEU A 221 -6.92 16.65 5.26
CA LEU A 221 -5.60 16.59 5.89
C LEU A 221 -5.26 17.87 6.65
N LYS A 222 -5.53 19.05 6.08
CA LYS A 222 -5.26 20.35 6.70
C LYS A 222 -6.09 20.57 7.97
N ASN A 223 -7.33 20.07 7.98
CA ASN A 223 -8.25 20.24 9.11
C ASN A 223 -8.21 19.06 10.12
N ARG A 224 -7.19 18.19 10.08
CA ARG A 224 -7.09 17.04 10.99
C ARG A 224 -6.92 17.40 12.46
N GLY A 225 -6.26 18.52 12.77
CA GLY A 225 -6.04 18.98 14.14
C GLY A 225 -7.24 19.67 14.79
N ASP A 226 -8.35 19.83 14.05
CA ASP A 226 -9.51 20.57 14.54
C ASP A 226 -10.62 19.65 15.08
N PHE A 227 -10.49 18.32 14.99
CA PHE A 227 -11.56 17.46 15.50
C PHE A 227 -11.62 17.54 17.04
N VAL A 228 -12.83 17.56 17.59
CA VAL A 228 -13.08 17.58 19.04
C VAL A 228 -13.83 16.32 19.49
N GLY A 229 -13.39 15.79 20.62
CA GLY A 229 -14.09 14.72 21.33
C GLY A 229 -15.42 15.19 21.89
N TRP A 230 -16.28 14.24 22.29
CA TRP A 230 -17.56 14.55 22.90
C TRP A 230 -17.98 13.43 23.86
N GLU A 231 -18.88 13.76 24.78
CA GLU A 231 -19.49 12.80 25.70
C GLU A 231 -20.85 12.36 25.16
N PHE A 232 -21.18 11.08 25.35
CA PHE A 232 -22.45 10.48 24.93
C PHE A 232 -23.01 9.59 26.05
N PRO A 233 -24.31 9.26 26.05
CA PRO A 233 -24.87 8.42 27.09
C PRO A 233 -24.17 7.06 27.19
N GLY A 234 -23.51 6.81 28.34
CA GLY A 234 -22.79 5.56 28.61
C GLY A 234 -21.36 5.49 28.07
N GLY A 235 -20.75 6.65 27.75
CA GLY A 235 -19.34 6.70 27.38
C GLY A 235 -18.84 8.05 26.86
N ARG A 236 -17.64 8.02 26.27
CA ARG A 236 -17.03 9.21 25.66
C ARG A 236 -16.25 8.90 24.40
N ALA A 237 -16.26 9.83 23.47
CA ALA A 237 -15.49 9.80 22.24
C ALA A 237 -14.26 10.69 22.38
N GLU A 238 -13.08 10.08 22.32
CA GLU A 238 -11.79 10.78 22.38
C GLU A 238 -11.08 10.71 21.03
N ILE A 239 -10.25 11.72 20.79
CA ILE A 239 -9.43 11.82 19.60
C ILE A 239 -8.00 11.53 19.99
N ASN A 240 -7.50 10.42 19.48
CA ASN A 240 -6.11 10.04 19.63
C ASN A 240 -5.36 10.55 18.40
N GLU A 241 -4.79 11.75 18.53
CA GLU A 241 -3.97 12.37 17.48
C GLU A 241 -2.74 11.53 17.14
N GLY A 242 -2.11 10.92 18.17
CA GLY A 242 -0.90 10.11 18.02
C GLY A 242 -1.10 8.86 17.16
N GLU A 243 -2.25 8.20 17.29
CA GLU A 243 -2.61 7.03 16.48
C GLU A 243 -3.51 7.36 15.28
N ASN A 244 -3.89 8.64 15.09
CA ASN A 244 -4.84 9.08 14.07
C ASN A 244 -6.17 8.29 14.15
N ARG A 245 -6.72 8.17 15.37
CA ARG A 245 -7.93 7.39 15.67
C ARG A 245 -9.00 8.22 16.38
N LEU A 246 -10.25 8.00 16.00
CA LEU A 246 -11.41 8.28 16.84
C LEU A 246 -11.64 7.05 17.72
N GLN A 247 -11.57 7.22 19.03
CA GLN A 247 -11.73 6.15 20.03
C GLN A 247 -13.02 6.37 20.82
N LEU A 248 -13.86 5.35 20.89
CA LEU A 248 -15.09 5.34 21.65
C LEU A 248 -14.87 4.45 22.88
N PHE A 249 -14.90 5.08 24.05
CA PHE A 249 -14.86 4.43 25.35
C PHE A 249 -16.28 4.31 25.88
N PHE A 250 -16.63 3.14 26.39
CA PHE A 250 -17.92 2.90 27.02
C PHE A 250 -17.70 2.50 28.48
N ASP A 251 -18.55 2.99 29.36
CA ASP A 251 -18.47 2.71 30.81
C ASP A 251 -18.82 1.24 31.10
N GLU A 252 -19.82 0.73 30.38
CA GLU A 252 -20.23 -0.66 30.41
C GLU A 252 -20.03 -1.33 29.05
N LYS A 253 -19.94 -2.67 29.05
CA LYS A 253 -19.79 -3.43 27.81
C LYS A 253 -21.02 -3.21 26.91
N PRO A 254 -20.87 -2.65 25.68
CA PRO A 254 -22.00 -2.42 24.79
C PRO A 254 -22.73 -3.72 24.47
N THR A 255 -24.05 -3.65 24.26
CA THR A 255 -24.89 -4.82 23.91
C THR A 255 -24.47 -5.42 22.57
N GLU A 256 -24.88 -6.67 22.27
CA GLU A 256 -24.53 -7.30 20.99
C GLU A 256 -25.05 -6.49 19.79
N GLU A 257 -26.24 -5.90 19.90
CA GLU A 257 -26.83 -5.04 18.87
C GLU A 257 -25.97 -3.78 18.64
N GLN A 258 -25.57 -3.09 19.72
CA GLN A 258 -24.68 -1.92 19.64
C GLN A 258 -23.32 -2.29 19.01
N ARG A 259 -22.76 -3.46 19.35
CA ARG A 259 -21.53 -3.96 18.74
C ARG A 259 -21.68 -4.23 17.26
N GLN A 260 -22.81 -4.79 16.82
CA GLN A 260 -23.07 -5.03 15.40
C GLN A 260 -23.24 -3.72 14.63
N GLU A 261 -23.94 -2.74 15.21
CA GLU A 261 -24.12 -1.42 14.61
C GLU A 261 -22.80 -0.66 14.47
N MET A 262 -21.94 -0.72 15.49
CA MET A 262 -20.58 -0.17 15.42
C MET A 262 -19.74 -0.83 14.33
N LYS A 263 -19.77 -2.17 14.22
CA LYS A 263 -19.07 -2.90 13.15
C LYS A 263 -19.60 -2.52 11.76
N HIS A 264 -20.92 -2.38 11.61
CA HIS A 264 -21.56 -1.97 10.36
C HIS A 264 -21.09 -0.58 9.92
N ASN A 265 -20.92 0.34 10.86
CA ASN A 265 -20.38 1.68 10.64
C ASN A 265 -18.84 1.75 10.61
N GLY A 266 -18.16 0.59 10.63
CA GLY A 266 -16.71 0.48 10.40
C GLY A 266 -15.84 0.74 11.63
N PHE A 267 -16.40 0.75 12.84
CA PHE A 267 -15.63 0.75 14.09
C PHE A 267 -15.12 -0.66 14.40
N LYS A 268 -13.88 -0.74 14.87
CA LYS A 268 -13.22 -2.00 15.24
C LYS A 268 -12.81 -1.96 16.71
N TRP A 269 -13.09 -3.05 17.42
CA TRP A 269 -12.61 -3.22 18.80
C TRP A 269 -11.08 -3.34 18.83
N ALA A 270 -10.44 -2.54 19.68
CA ALA A 270 -9.01 -2.59 19.94
C ALA A 270 -8.75 -3.06 21.38
N PRO A 271 -8.43 -4.36 21.58
CA PRO A 271 -8.25 -4.93 22.92
C PRO A 271 -7.16 -4.24 23.73
N SER A 272 -6.10 -3.76 23.07
CA SER A 272 -4.97 -3.06 23.71
C SER A 272 -5.34 -1.70 24.28
N GLN A 273 -6.34 -1.03 23.69
CA GLN A 273 -6.79 0.30 24.09
C GLN A 273 -8.12 0.26 24.86
N GLY A 274 -8.78 -0.90 24.92
CA GLY A 274 -10.10 -1.03 25.55
C GLY A 274 -11.19 -0.19 24.87
N ALA A 275 -11.04 0.15 23.59
CA ALA A 275 -11.90 1.08 22.88
C ALA A 275 -12.37 0.55 21.52
N TRP A 276 -13.53 1.04 21.08
CA TRP A 276 -13.95 0.90 19.69
C TRP A 276 -13.36 2.04 18.88
N GLN A 277 -12.58 1.72 17.84
CA GLN A 277 -11.84 2.74 17.11
C GLN A 277 -11.99 2.64 15.60
N ARG A 278 -11.86 3.81 14.96
CA ARG A 278 -11.81 3.99 13.51
C ARG A 278 -10.75 5.03 13.17
N GLN A 279 -10.21 4.98 11.95
CA GLN A 279 -9.29 6.03 11.47
C GLN A 279 -9.97 7.40 11.56
N LEU A 280 -9.29 8.37 12.16
CA LEU A 280 -9.77 9.74 12.32
C LEU A 280 -9.84 10.43 10.95
N ASN A 281 -11.05 10.74 10.51
CA ASN A 281 -11.37 11.55 9.35
C ASN A 281 -12.81 12.07 9.49
N ARG A 282 -13.25 12.99 8.61
CA ARG A 282 -14.62 13.51 8.64
C ARG A 282 -15.66 12.37 8.59
N ASN A 283 -15.40 11.33 7.79
CA ASN A 283 -16.30 10.18 7.67
C ASN A 283 -16.43 9.38 8.98
N ALA A 284 -15.43 9.39 9.87
CA ALA A 284 -15.54 8.79 11.19
C ALA A 284 -16.53 9.57 12.07
N ILE A 285 -16.49 10.90 12.04
CA ILE A 285 -17.47 11.75 12.74
C ILE A 285 -18.88 11.55 12.14
N PHE A 286 -19.01 11.55 10.81
CA PHE A 286 -20.30 11.29 10.16
C PHE A 286 -20.85 9.90 10.48
N ALA A 287 -19.98 8.87 10.53
CA ALA A 287 -20.39 7.53 10.90
C ALA A 287 -20.83 7.46 12.37
N ALA A 288 -20.12 8.12 13.29
CA ALA A 288 -20.56 8.24 14.67
C ALA A 288 -21.91 8.96 14.77
N GLY A 289 -22.12 10.01 13.99
CA GLY A 289 -23.39 10.75 13.97
C GLY A 289 -24.58 10.03 13.31
N ARG A 290 -24.36 8.86 12.69
CA ARG A 290 -25.42 7.97 12.20
C ARG A 290 -25.88 6.96 13.25
N ILE A 291 -25.10 6.76 14.30
CA ILE A 291 -25.39 5.82 15.38
C ILE A 291 -26.11 6.60 16.48
N ASP A 292 -27.34 6.18 16.81
CA ASP A 292 -28.21 6.98 17.66
C ASP A 292 -27.72 7.06 19.12
N PHE A 293 -27.11 6.00 19.64
CA PHE A 293 -26.56 5.98 21.01
C PHE A 293 -25.20 6.68 21.16
N LEU A 294 -24.59 7.18 20.07
CA LEU A 294 -23.37 7.99 20.11
C LEU A 294 -23.65 9.49 19.98
N ARG A 295 -24.93 9.89 19.96
CA ARG A 295 -25.33 11.29 20.03
C ARG A 295 -24.89 11.88 21.37
N THR A 296 -24.70 13.20 21.38
CA THR A 296 -24.35 13.92 22.61
C THR A 296 -25.46 13.75 23.65
N GLU A 297 -25.17 14.03 24.93
CA GLU A 297 -26.21 14.01 25.98
C GLU A 297 -27.43 14.89 25.62
N ASP A 298 -27.19 16.04 24.96
CA ASP A 298 -28.23 16.93 24.44
C ASP A 298 -28.98 16.40 23.19
N GLY A 299 -28.74 15.15 22.77
CA GLY A 299 -29.31 14.53 21.58
C GLY A 299 -28.79 15.08 20.24
N GLN A 300 -27.78 15.95 20.26
CA GLN A 300 -27.21 16.53 19.05
C GLN A 300 -26.29 15.54 18.33
N SER A 301 -26.19 15.69 17.01
CA SER A 301 -25.23 14.91 16.23
C SER A 301 -23.80 15.40 16.53
N PRO A 302 -22.84 14.49 16.77
CA PRO A 302 -21.42 14.82 16.97
C PRO A 302 -20.83 15.66 15.84
N VAL A 303 -21.39 15.56 14.63
CA VAL A 303 -21.01 16.37 13.46
C VAL A 303 -21.16 17.86 13.75
N ARG A 304 -22.19 18.28 14.49
CA ARG A 304 -22.46 19.71 14.79
C ARG A 304 -21.46 20.32 15.77
N LEU A 305 -20.80 19.49 16.56
CA LEU A 305 -19.79 19.95 17.52
C LEU A 305 -18.46 20.29 16.86
N GLN A 306 -18.20 19.71 15.69
CA GLN A 306 -16.91 19.84 15.02
C GLN A 306 -16.72 21.23 14.41
N PRO A 307 -15.49 21.79 14.40
CA PRO A 307 -15.20 23.11 13.84
C PRO A 307 -15.57 23.26 12.35
N PHE A 308 -15.46 22.19 11.56
CA PHE A 308 -15.85 22.25 10.14
C PHE A 308 -17.34 22.54 9.95
N ALA A 309 -18.21 22.05 10.84
CA ALA A 309 -19.64 22.33 10.77
C ALA A 309 -20.00 23.74 11.24
N ARG A 310 -19.11 24.40 12.01
CA ARG A 310 -19.23 25.82 12.37
C ARG A 310 -18.81 26.71 11.19
N ARG A 311 -17.70 26.38 10.53
CA ARG A 311 -17.20 27.11 9.34
C ARG A 311 -18.20 27.07 8.17
N GLU A 312 -18.84 25.93 7.91
CA GLU A 312 -19.90 25.83 6.88
C GLU A 312 -21.15 26.68 7.19
N ARG A 313 -21.37 27.10 8.44
CA ARG A 313 -22.44 28.05 8.81
C ARG A 313 -22.02 29.50 8.64
N GLU A 314 -20.73 29.79 8.76
CA GLU A 314 -20.15 31.14 8.65
C GLU A 314 -19.86 31.53 7.19
N GLU A 315 -19.64 30.56 6.30
CA GLU A 315 -19.61 30.76 4.85
C GLU A 315 -20.95 30.34 4.22
N PRO A 316 -21.97 31.22 4.16
CA PRO A 316 -23.16 30.92 3.37
C PRO A 316 -22.75 30.85 1.89
N SER A 317 -23.05 29.72 1.27
CA SER A 317 -22.99 29.43 -0.18
C SER A 317 -23.02 30.70 -1.04
N ARG A 318 -21.88 31.06 -1.65
CA ARG A 318 -21.82 31.97 -2.79
C ARG A 318 -22.01 31.20 -4.10
#